data_AF-A0A813EFV4-F1
#
_entry.id   AF-A0A813EFV4-F1
#
_cell.length_a   1.000
_cell.length_b   1.000
_cell.length_c   1.000
_cell.angle_alpha   90.00
_cell.angle_beta   90.00
_cell.angle_gamma   90.00
#
_symmetry.space_group_name_H-M   'P 1'
#
loop_
_entity.id
_entity.type
_entity.pdbx_description
1 polymer ?
#
loop_
_entity_poly.entity_id
_entity_poly.type
_entity_poly.pdbx_seq_one_letter_code
_entity_poly.pdbx_strand_id
1 'polypeptide(L)'
;METAYTDAAGRTDPDYLDLGSGDLGGTTLGPGLYKFRSDVDIPTGCTISGTSSSADMWISQVAGNLNMAANKRITLAGGASASKIFWQVAGYVEVGSGAHMEGILLVKTKGDFLTGSSLNGRILSQTAVNLDSSTVTQPPHFGRILAQTADILV
;
A
#
# COMPACT_ATOMS: atom_id res chain seq x y z
N MET A 1 -5.35 -10.53 -11.26
CA MET A 1 -5.32 -9.12 -10.81
C MET A 1 -6.69 -8.47 -10.94
N GLU A 2 -7.33 -8.52 -12.12
CA GLU A 2 -8.60 -7.84 -12.39
C GLU A 2 -9.71 -8.08 -11.35
N THR A 3 -9.87 -9.33 -10.91
CA THR A 3 -10.86 -9.68 -9.89
C THR A 3 -10.61 -8.97 -8.56
N ALA A 4 -9.35 -8.90 -8.10
CA ALA A 4 -9.00 -8.23 -6.85
C ALA A 4 -9.17 -6.71 -6.95
N TYR A 5 -8.82 -6.13 -8.10
CA TYR A 5 -9.07 -4.72 -8.38
C TYR A 5 -10.57 -4.41 -8.32
N THR A 6 -11.39 -5.22 -8.98
CA THR A 6 -12.85 -5.04 -9.04
C THR A 6 -13.50 -5.25 -7.67
N ASP A 7 -13.05 -6.25 -6.89
CA ASP A 7 -13.53 -6.45 -5.50
C ASP A 7 -13.24 -5.23 -4.62
N ALA A 8 -11.99 -4.75 -4.63
CA ALA A 8 -11.59 -3.60 -3.83
C ALA A 8 -12.34 -2.31 -4.27
N ALA A 9 -12.45 -2.06 -5.57
CA ALA A 9 -13.17 -0.90 -6.12
C ALA A 9 -14.69 -0.97 -5.88
N GLY A 10 -15.24 -2.19 -5.79
CA GLY A 10 -16.66 -2.45 -5.63
C GLY A 10 -17.17 -2.46 -4.20
N ARG A 11 -16.30 -2.37 -3.18
CA ARG A 11 -16.73 -2.25 -1.78
C ARG A 11 -17.58 -0.99 -1.59
N THR A 12 -18.71 -1.14 -0.89
CA THR A 12 -19.66 -0.06 -0.58
C THR A 12 -19.55 0.37 0.88
N ASP A 13 -20.24 1.46 1.23
CA ASP A 13 -20.36 1.96 2.60
C ASP A 13 -19.00 2.29 3.24
N PRO A 14 -18.24 3.24 2.68
CA PRO A 14 -16.93 3.59 3.20
C PRO A 14 -17.03 4.19 4.61
N ASP A 15 -16.13 3.76 5.50
CA ASP A 15 -15.96 4.33 6.84
C ASP A 15 -15.50 5.80 6.76
N TYR A 16 -14.71 6.12 5.73
CA TYR A 16 -14.19 7.46 5.49
C TYR A 16 -14.36 7.86 4.03
N LEU A 17 -14.91 9.07 3.80
CA LEU A 17 -15.03 9.68 2.49
C LEU A 17 -14.16 10.94 2.42
N ASP A 18 -13.26 10.97 1.43
CA ASP A 18 -12.38 12.10 1.10
C ASP A 18 -11.59 12.62 2.32
N LEU A 19 -11.05 11.70 3.14
CA LEU A 19 -10.27 12.03 4.33
C LEU A 19 -9.13 13.00 3.98
N GLY A 20 -9.01 14.10 4.74
CA GLY A 20 -7.97 15.10 4.49
C GLY A 20 -8.06 15.77 3.11
N SER A 21 -9.20 15.65 2.40
CA SER A 21 -9.34 16.03 1.00
C SER A 21 -8.29 15.39 0.08
N GLY A 22 -7.86 14.17 0.40
CA GLY A 22 -6.82 13.45 -0.33
C GLY A 22 -5.40 13.63 0.24
N ASP A 23 -5.17 14.59 1.14
CA ASP A 23 -3.89 14.74 1.84
C ASP A 23 -3.82 13.82 3.07
N LEU A 24 -2.94 12.82 3.01
CA LEU A 24 -2.70 11.87 4.10
C LEU A 24 -1.48 12.23 4.96
N GLY A 25 -0.85 13.37 4.72
CA GLY A 25 0.33 13.81 5.45
C GLY A 25 0.09 13.90 6.96
N GLY A 26 0.95 13.25 7.75
CA GLY A 26 0.89 13.28 9.22
C GLY A 26 -0.31 12.56 9.83
N THR A 27 -1.15 11.93 9.01
CA THR A 27 -2.34 11.21 9.49
C THR A 27 -1.98 9.87 10.13
N THR A 28 -2.90 9.36 10.95
CA THR A 28 -2.90 7.97 11.42
C THR A 28 -4.18 7.28 10.93
N LEU A 29 -4.01 6.24 10.10
CA LEU A 29 -5.10 5.48 9.51
C LEU A 29 -5.38 4.23 10.35
N GLY A 30 -6.56 4.17 10.95
CA GLY A 30 -7.09 2.97 11.60
C GLY A 30 -7.66 1.98 10.57
N PRO A 31 -7.98 0.73 10.95
CA PRO A 31 -8.61 -0.23 10.05
C PRO A 31 -9.91 0.34 9.45
N GLY A 32 -10.16 0.09 8.17
CA GLY A 32 -11.38 0.54 7.51
C GLY A 32 -11.30 0.65 5.99
N LEU A 33 -12.45 1.00 5.41
CA LEU A 33 -12.64 1.33 4.00
C LEU A 33 -12.58 2.85 3.80
N TYR A 34 -11.57 3.29 3.05
CA TYR A 34 -11.34 4.68 2.70
C TYR A 34 -11.71 4.91 1.24
N LYS A 35 -12.53 5.92 0.96
CA LYS A 35 -12.91 6.30 -0.40
C LYS A 35 -12.46 7.72 -0.70
N PHE A 36 -11.71 7.87 -1.79
CA PHE A 36 -11.28 9.14 -2.34
C PHE A 36 -11.82 9.30 -3.76
N ARG A 37 -12.55 10.38 -4.00
CA ARG A 37 -13.09 10.75 -5.32
C ARG A 37 -12.07 11.51 -6.17
N SER A 38 -10.96 11.91 -5.57
CA SER A 38 -9.85 12.66 -6.17
C SER A 38 -8.55 11.88 -6.12
N ASP A 39 -7.46 12.56 -6.47
CA ASP A 39 -6.10 12.16 -6.17
C ASP A 39 -5.88 12.09 -4.64
N VAL A 40 -4.91 11.26 -4.25
CA VAL A 40 -4.41 11.12 -2.89
C VAL A 40 -2.92 11.41 -2.89
N ASP A 41 -2.50 12.29 -2.00
CA ASP A 41 -1.11 12.69 -1.84
C ASP A 41 -0.63 12.36 -0.42
N ILE A 42 0.62 11.89 -0.33
CA ILE A 42 1.35 11.66 0.92
C ILE A 42 2.55 12.63 0.94
N PRO A 43 2.31 13.95 1.15
CA PRO A 43 3.36 14.97 1.10
C PRO A 43 4.29 14.90 2.32
N THR A 44 3.76 14.41 3.43
CA THR A 44 4.52 14.01 4.62
C THR A 44 4.22 12.55 4.95
N GLY A 45 5.09 11.88 5.70
CA GLY A 45 4.85 10.48 6.08
C GLY A 45 3.54 10.32 6.85
N CYS A 46 2.94 9.13 6.81
CA CYS A 46 1.73 8.79 7.54
C CYS A 46 1.92 7.49 8.34
N THR A 47 1.02 7.24 9.29
CA THR A 47 1.02 6.01 10.09
C THR A 47 -0.20 5.18 9.74
N ILE A 48 -0.02 3.87 9.58
CA ILE A 48 -1.12 2.90 9.51
C ILE A 48 -1.07 2.09 10.79
N SER A 49 -2.08 2.24 11.65
CA SER A 49 -2.10 1.65 12.99
C SER A 49 -3.27 0.70 13.15
N GLY A 50 -2.95 -0.55 13.45
CA GLY A 50 -3.95 -1.56 13.79
C GLY A 50 -4.41 -1.50 15.25
N THR A 51 -5.27 -2.45 15.58
CA THR A 51 -5.74 -2.78 16.93
C THR A 51 -5.15 -4.10 17.44
N SER A 52 -4.18 -4.67 16.69
CA SER A 52 -3.65 -6.04 16.85
C SER A 52 -4.68 -7.14 16.61
N SER A 53 -5.79 -6.82 15.93
CA SER A 53 -6.81 -7.79 15.57
C SER A 53 -6.46 -8.53 14.29
N SER A 54 -6.79 -9.82 14.22
CA SER A 54 -6.69 -10.58 12.97
C SER A 54 -7.65 -10.04 11.89
N ALA A 55 -8.68 -9.29 12.27
CA ALA A 55 -9.64 -8.68 11.37
C ALA A 55 -9.20 -7.31 10.82
N ASP A 56 -8.13 -6.70 11.35
CA ASP A 56 -7.67 -5.39 10.90
C ASP A 56 -7.32 -5.41 9.41
N MET A 57 -7.96 -4.56 8.62
CA MET A 57 -7.78 -4.45 7.17
C MET A 57 -7.93 -2.99 6.74
N TRP A 58 -7.16 -2.58 5.73
CA TRP A 58 -7.23 -1.25 5.14
C TRP A 58 -7.48 -1.40 3.65
N ILE A 59 -8.56 -0.81 3.15
CA ILE A 59 -8.85 -0.74 1.72
C ILE A 59 -9.02 0.72 1.36
N SER A 60 -8.11 1.23 0.54
CA SER A 60 -8.18 2.59 0.00
C SER A 60 -8.62 2.53 -1.45
N GLN A 61 -9.80 3.08 -1.75
CA GLN A 61 -10.33 3.29 -3.09
C GLN A 61 -9.99 4.70 -3.57
N VAL A 62 -9.09 4.82 -4.54
CA VAL A 62 -8.63 6.09 -5.09
C VAL A 62 -9.11 6.20 -6.53
N ALA A 63 -10.02 7.15 -6.80
CA ALA A 63 -10.53 7.41 -8.14
C ALA A 63 -9.50 8.13 -9.03
N GLY A 64 -8.58 8.88 -8.41
CA GLY A 64 -7.47 9.56 -9.07
C GLY A 64 -6.15 8.79 -8.98
N ASN A 65 -5.06 9.55 -8.84
CA ASN A 65 -3.69 9.09 -8.66
C ASN A 65 -3.33 8.96 -7.17
N LEU A 66 -2.29 8.19 -6.87
CA LEU A 66 -1.71 8.09 -5.53
C LEU A 66 -0.22 8.47 -5.60
N ASN A 67 0.13 9.61 -5.00
CA ASN A 67 1.50 10.13 -5.04
C ASN A 67 2.12 10.16 -3.64
N MET A 68 3.36 9.73 -3.53
CA MET A 68 4.13 9.81 -2.29
C MET A 68 5.38 10.64 -2.49
N ALA A 69 5.54 11.68 -1.68
CA ALA A 69 6.69 12.57 -1.78
C ALA A 69 8.02 11.85 -1.45
N ALA A 70 9.11 12.33 -2.05
CA ALA A 70 10.45 11.80 -1.84
C ALA A 70 10.88 11.81 -0.36
N ASN A 71 11.67 10.82 0.03
CA ASN A 71 12.19 10.64 1.39
C ASN A 71 11.12 10.60 2.50
N LYS A 72 9.86 10.26 2.16
CA LYS A 72 8.79 10.04 3.14
C LYS A 72 8.58 8.55 3.38
N ARG A 73 7.86 8.24 4.46
CA ARG A 73 7.62 6.86 4.89
C ARG A 73 6.17 6.69 5.35
N ILE A 74 5.57 5.55 4.98
CA ILE A 74 4.43 4.97 5.68
C ILE A 74 4.96 4.12 6.84
N THR A 75 4.51 4.39 8.06
CA THR A 75 4.93 3.66 9.26
C THR A 75 3.82 2.73 9.72
N LEU A 76 4.13 1.44 9.94
CA LEU A 76 3.18 0.48 10.50
C LEU A 76 3.26 0.47 12.03
N ALA A 77 2.10 0.51 12.69
CA ALA A 77 1.97 0.46 14.15
C ALA A 77 0.78 -0.42 14.56
N GLY A 78 0.66 -0.70 15.86
CA GLY A 78 -0.52 -1.40 16.41
C GLY A 78 -0.79 -2.79 15.82
N GLY A 79 0.24 -3.50 15.35
CA GLY A 79 0.08 -4.81 14.70
C GLY A 79 -0.36 -4.77 13.23
N ALA A 80 -0.39 -3.59 12.61
CA ALA A 80 -0.62 -3.47 11.17
C ALA A 80 0.44 -4.24 10.37
N SER A 81 0.01 -4.85 9.27
CA SER A 81 0.87 -5.60 8.36
C SER A 81 0.59 -5.17 6.92
N ALA A 82 1.65 -4.97 6.13
CA ALA A 82 1.55 -4.68 4.69
C ALA A 82 0.68 -5.67 3.91
N SER A 83 0.59 -6.93 4.35
CA SER A 83 -0.27 -7.94 3.72
C SER A 83 -1.78 -7.65 3.81
N LYS A 84 -2.19 -6.73 4.69
CA LYS A 84 -3.59 -6.36 4.97
C LYS A 84 -3.96 -4.95 4.51
N ILE A 85 -3.04 -4.27 3.83
CA ILE A 85 -3.20 -2.90 3.35
C ILE A 85 -3.34 -2.96 1.84
N PHE A 86 -4.46 -2.46 1.31
CA PHE A 86 -4.80 -2.51 -0.11
C PHE A 86 -5.03 -1.11 -0.64
N TRP A 87 -4.30 -0.75 -1.69
CA TRP A 87 -4.44 0.50 -2.42
C TRP A 87 -5.00 0.19 -3.80
N GLN A 88 -6.31 0.39 -3.98
CA GLN A 88 -6.94 0.35 -5.29
C GLN A 88 -6.87 1.75 -5.90
N VAL A 89 -6.19 1.88 -7.03
CA VAL A 89 -5.95 3.19 -7.68
C VAL A 89 -6.41 3.14 -9.13
N ALA A 90 -7.34 4.01 -9.51
CA ALA A 90 -7.87 4.09 -10.87
C ALA A 90 -7.00 4.90 -11.83
N GLY A 91 -6.18 5.80 -11.31
CA GLY A 91 -5.08 6.46 -12.02
C GLY A 91 -3.78 5.68 -11.94
N TYR A 92 -2.68 6.39 -11.69
CA TYR A 92 -1.34 5.82 -11.48
C TYR A 92 -0.89 5.93 -10.02
N VAL A 93 0.17 5.19 -9.68
CA VAL A 93 0.91 5.35 -8.43
C VAL A 93 2.30 5.88 -8.75
N GLU A 94 2.74 6.91 -8.03
CA GLU A 94 4.13 7.38 -8.05
C GLU A 94 4.70 7.40 -6.64
N VAL A 95 5.84 6.71 -6.44
CA VAL A 95 6.58 6.68 -5.18
C VAL A 95 7.90 7.41 -5.38
N GLY A 96 8.02 8.57 -4.75
CA GLY A 96 9.17 9.47 -4.88
C GLY A 96 10.50 8.85 -4.43
N SER A 97 11.60 9.45 -4.88
CA SER A 97 12.95 8.93 -4.59
C SER A 97 13.20 8.75 -3.10
N GLY A 98 13.78 7.62 -2.72
CA GLY A 98 14.06 7.27 -1.32
C GLY A 98 12.83 7.10 -0.41
N ALA A 99 11.60 7.14 -0.96
CA ALA A 99 10.40 6.95 -0.17
C ALA A 99 10.16 5.47 0.17
N HIS A 100 9.41 5.22 1.24
CA HIS A 100 9.07 3.87 1.72
C HIS A 100 7.56 3.69 1.84
N MET A 101 7.00 2.81 1.01
CA MET A 101 5.58 2.48 0.94
C MET A 101 5.29 1.10 1.55
N GLU A 102 4.07 0.92 2.03
CA GLU A 102 3.57 -0.32 2.64
C GLU A 102 2.23 -0.71 1.98
N GLY A 103 2.08 -1.99 1.60
CA GLY A 103 0.80 -2.53 1.14
C GLY A 103 0.79 -3.18 -0.25
N ILE A 104 -0.39 -3.63 -0.66
CA ILE A 104 -0.67 -4.24 -1.95
C ILE A 104 -1.28 -3.17 -2.87
N LEU A 105 -0.58 -2.85 -3.96
CA LEU A 105 -1.04 -1.88 -4.96
C LEU A 105 -1.82 -2.60 -6.06
N LEU A 106 -3.05 -2.18 -6.29
CA LEU A 106 -3.95 -2.60 -7.35
C LEU A 106 -4.19 -1.39 -8.28
N VAL A 107 -3.32 -1.21 -9.27
CA VAL A 107 -3.21 0.01 -10.05
C VAL A 107 -3.75 -0.20 -11.47
N LYS A 108 -4.72 0.61 -11.88
CA LYS A 108 -5.34 0.48 -13.21
C LYS A 108 -4.38 0.91 -14.32
N THR A 109 -3.59 1.94 -14.09
CA THR A 109 -2.58 2.38 -15.08
C THR A 109 -1.19 1.91 -14.65
N LYS A 110 -0.23 2.80 -14.42
CA LYS A 110 1.17 2.50 -14.15
C LYS A 110 1.54 2.67 -12.68
N GLY A 111 2.57 1.96 -12.24
CA GLY A 111 3.24 2.19 -10.95
C GLY A 111 4.69 2.59 -11.18
N ASP A 112 5.04 3.82 -10.81
CA ASP A 112 6.39 4.38 -10.94
C ASP A 112 7.07 4.44 -9.56
N PHE A 113 8.20 3.76 -9.43
CA PHE A 113 9.04 3.76 -8.22
C PHE A 113 10.37 4.41 -8.57
N LEU A 114 10.54 5.65 -8.10
CA LEU A 114 11.72 6.45 -8.41
C LEU A 114 12.95 6.00 -7.61
N THR A 115 14.12 6.54 -7.98
CA THR A 115 15.43 6.11 -7.50
C THR A 115 15.47 5.80 -6.00
N GLY A 116 15.84 4.56 -5.66
CA GLY A 116 16.08 4.15 -4.27
C GLY A 116 14.81 4.07 -3.40
N SER A 117 13.63 4.20 -3.98
CA SER A 117 12.38 3.98 -3.25
C SER A 117 12.19 2.51 -2.88
N SER A 118 11.28 2.23 -1.96
CA SER A 118 11.04 0.87 -1.47
C SER A 118 9.57 0.60 -1.16
N LEU A 119 9.19 -0.67 -1.30
CA LEU A 119 7.87 -1.18 -0.99
C LEU A 119 7.98 -2.50 -0.22
N ASN A 120 7.32 -2.58 0.93
CA ASN A 120 6.95 -3.85 1.54
C ASN A 120 5.52 -4.18 1.08
N GLY A 121 5.38 -5.11 0.14
CA GLY A 121 4.12 -5.21 -0.59
C GLY A 121 4.13 -6.01 -1.88
N ARG A 122 3.17 -5.69 -2.74
CA ARG A 122 3.07 -6.18 -4.12
C ARG A 122 2.64 -5.03 -5.03
N ILE A 123 3.22 -4.95 -6.21
CA ILE A 123 2.79 -4.02 -7.26
C ILE A 123 2.04 -4.83 -8.31
N LEU A 124 0.73 -4.62 -8.42
CA LEU A 124 -0.11 -5.22 -9.44
C LEU A 124 -0.67 -4.07 -10.28
N SER A 125 -0.09 -3.84 -11.46
CA SER A 125 -0.47 -2.80 -12.41
C SER A 125 -1.01 -3.42 -13.69
N GLN A 126 -2.04 -2.82 -14.31
CA GLN A 126 -2.59 -3.32 -15.58
C GLN A 126 -1.84 -2.81 -16.81
N THR A 127 -0.89 -1.88 -16.66
CA THR A 127 -0.12 -1.34 -17.80
C THR A 127 1.39 -1.55 -17.64
N ALA A 128 2.03 -0.84 -16.72
CA ALA A 128 3.48 -0.87 -16.54
C ALA A 128 3.88 -0.72 -15.07
N VAL A 129 4.99 -1.38 -14.71
CA VAL A 129 5.69 -1.18 -13.44
C VAL A 129 7.11 -0.72 -13.77
N ASN A 130 7.45 0.51 -13.39
CA ASN A 130 8.76 1.09 -13.63
C ASN A 130 9.51 1.18 -12.31
N LEU A 131 10.68 0.56 -12.23
CA LEU A 131 11.52 0.54 -11.03
C LEU A 131 12.87 1.18 -11.35
N ASP A 132 13.20 2.28 -10.68
CA ASP A 132 14.54 2.86 -10.72
C ASP A 132 15.25 2.55 -9.40
N SER A 133 16.21 1.61 -9.45
CA SER A 133 17.04 1.22 -8.30
C SER A 133 16.24 0.97 -7.01
N SER A 134 15.00 0.49 -7.16
CA SER A 134 14.00 0.41 -6.10
C SER A 134 13.89 -1.00 -5.55
N THR A 135 13.57 -1.13 -4.26
CA THR A 135 13.45 -2.43 -3.58
C THR A 135 11.99 -2.81 -3.34
N VAL A 136 11.55 -3.98 -3.81
CA VAL A 136 10.22 -4.51 -3.52
C VAL A 136 10.35 -5.82 -2.74
N THR A 137 9.86 -5.82 -1.51
CA THR A 137 9.88 -6.98 -0.62
C THR A 137 8.47 -7.54 -0.48
N GLN A 138 8.29 -8.80 -0.87
CA GLN A 138 7.00 -9.46 -0.70
C GLN A 138 6.67 -9.63 0.80
N PRO A 139 5.46 -9.27 1.26
CA PRO A 139 5.08 -9.48 2.65
C PRO A 139 4.98 -10.98 2.94
N PRO A 140 5.31 -11.41 4.18
CA PRO A 140 5.22 -12.80 4.56
C PRO A 140 3.80 -13.32 4.31
N HIS A 141 3.71 -14.40 3.54
CA HIS A 141 2.52 -15.23 3.46
C HIS A 141 2.04 -15.65 4.85
N PHE A 142 0.72 -15.59 5.05
CA PHE A 142 0.03 -16.22 6.16
C PHE A 142 0.29 -17.73 6.09
N GLY A 143 1.36 -18.22 6.74
CA GLY A 143 1.61 -19.66 6.85
C GLY A 143 3.06 -20.16 6.86
N ARG A 144 4.11 -19.34 6.71
CA ARG A 144 5.48 -19.84 6.99
C ARG A 144 5.90 -19.50 8.41
N ILE A 145 5.52 -20.38 9.33
CA ILE A 145 6.22 -20.56 10.60
C ILE A 145 7.36 -21.58 10.34
N LEU A 146 8.60 -21.10 10.52
CA LEU A 146 9.90 -21.78 10.69
C LEU A 146 10.80 -22.08 9.47
N ALA A 147 11.96 -21.41 9.53
CA ALA A 147 13.33 -21.89 9.33
C ALA A 147 13.66 -22.70 8.06
N GLN A 148 14.25 -22.00 7.08
CA GLN A 148 15.26 -22.59 6.20
C GLN A 148 16.63 -22.14 6.73
N THR A 149 17.04 -22.67 7.88
CA THR A 149 18.47 -22.76 8.22
C THR A 149 18.88 -24.20 7.96
N ALA A 150 19.99 -24.32 7.23
CA ALA A 150 20.61 -25.53 6.75
C ALA A 150 20.67 -26.65 7.80
N ASP A 151 20.45 -27.88 7.34
CA ASP A 151 21.38 -28.97 7.64
C ASP A 151 21.46 -29.93 6.46
N ILE A 152 22.66 -29.96 5.89
CA ILE A 152 23.20 -30.95 4.96
C ILE A 152 24.24 -31.71 5.79
N LEU A 153 24.29 -33.05 5.65
CA LEU A 153 25.23 -34.02 6.28
C LEU A 153 25.04 -34.21 7.80
N VAL A 154 24.87 -35.41 8.35
CA VAL A 154 25.46 -36.73 8.04
C VAL A 154 24.40 -37.82 8.13
#